data_AF-A0A023GD10-F1
#
_entry.id   AF-A0A023GD10-F1
#
_cell.length_a   1.000
_cell.length_b   1.000
_cell.length_c   1.000
_cell.angle_alpha   90.00
_cell.angle_beta   90.00
_cell.angle_gamma   90.00
#
_symmetry.space_group_name_H-M   'P 1'
#
loop_
_entity.id
_entity.type
_entity.pdbx_description
1 polymer ?
#
loop_
_entity_poly.entity_id
_entity_poly.type
_entity_poly.pdbx_seq_one_letter_code
_entity_poly.pdbx_strand_id
1 'polypeptide(L)'
;EKSDSSSESDWEEVPEERDLNSYAPMVPESGITITLQQPLMTGKHKKSKFDPVAEMRRRINRVRKEIHILKHKVHLLCLLAHGLKLNSLVMDQTLHGVTLSLLTSEFLAYAGKPVTLLDVERMTRLFCKVFVCKLCAPSGVRTLHDDITMALTNKVAQSARDYVLLFLVIVRCLRIEARFCMSLYPVPLDAVRLLKTDSKPGKKSSEPKESSKKNIPKVSKKSPEESDSDFEEEKPKKSKGKKKPAESFSSKKGEKSGKNEEKKLGEIANDCIEHWVEVFTPKDSKWIPVDVVHGSVGSIAENHIREPLCYVLSFDDSNKVKDITKKFASGWLTSVKKKRIDPKWWEESLKPFSPADSERERVENTQIQSKLQRQPMPASIAEFKNHPLYALKRHLLKFEAIYPPEAPTLGFVRGEPVYARECVHVLRSRETWLREARMVRVKEQPYKIVKARPKYDKLSGQILKEQPLELFGHWQTEPYMPPIAFNGKVPRNEWGNVELFKSCMLPVGTVHLRAPGLARVAAKLNIDCVPAVVGFEGHCRGVHPVFDGWVVCEEFQDTLMAAWEEEQANISNREEEKRLKRVYGNWKKLIKAVLIKERIRTKYMNDDD
;
A
#
# COMPACT_ATOMS: atom_id res chain seq x y z
N GLU A 1 5.08 -14.42 16.95
CA GLU A 1 6.49 -13.98 17.04
C GLU A 1 7.31 -14.84 16.08
N LYS A 2 8.16 -14.24 15.26
CA LYS A 2 9.00 -14.96 14.29
C LYS A 2 10.46 -14.77 14.68
N SER A 3 11.10 -15.88 15.05
CA SER A 3 12.51 -16.02 15.34
C SER A 3 13.32 -16.04 14.04
N ASP A 4 14.19 -15.04 13.89
CA ASP A 4 15.30 -15.09 12.94
C ASP A 4 16.36 -16.09 13.43
N SER A 5 16.60 -17.14 12.64
CA SER A 5 17.76 -18.02 12.81
C SER A 5 18.60 -17.90 11.55
N SER A 6 19.71 -17.16 11.69
CA SER A 6 20.79 -17.04 10.72
C SER A 6 21.58 -18.34 10.72
N SER A 7 21.52 -19.12 9.64
CA SER A 7 22.42 -20.26 9.42
C SER A 7 23.51 -19.85 8.43
N GLU A 8 24.74 -19.75 8.95
CA GLU A 8 25.95 -19.58 8.17
C GLU A 8 26.25 -20.87 7.38
N SER A 9 26.75 -20.67 6.16
CA SER A 9 27.03 -21.72 5.17
C SER A 9 28.37 -22.38 5.45
N ASP A 10 28.34 -23.68 5.71
CA ASP A 10 29.47 -24.60 5.84
C ASP A 10 30.06 -24.86 4.43
N TRP A 11 31.35 -24.56 4.22
CA TRP A 11 32.06 -24.85 2.97
C TRP A 11 32.70 -26.23 3.08
N GLU A 12 32.27 -27.16 2.22
CA GLU A 12 32.79 -28.52 2.14
C GLU A 12 34.11 -28.53 1.36
N GLU A 13 35.19 -28.91 2.05
CA GLU A 13 36.54 -29.10 1.52
C GLU A 13 36.61 -30.36 0.65
N VAL A 14 36.99 -30.22 -0.63
CA VAL A 14 37.20 -31.35 -1.56
C VAL A 14 38.64 -31.85 -1.40
N PRO A 15 38.90 -33.15 -1.18
CA PRO A 15 40.26 -33.68 -1.11
C PRO A 15 40.92 -33.67 -2.49
N GLU A 16 42.03 -32.92 -2.60
CA GLU A 16 43.02 -33.07 -3.66
C GLU A 16 43.85 -34.32 -3.39
N GLU A 17 43.89 -35.24 -4.35
CA GLU A 17 45.12 -35.93 -4.76
C GLU A 17 44.83 -36.82 -5.98
N ARG A 18 45.50 -36.53 -7.10
CA ARG A 18 45.98 -37.51 -8.10
C ARG A 18 46.99 -36.84 -9.05
N ASP A 19 48.25 -37.22 -8.84
CA ASP A 19 49.37 -37.32 -9.80
C ASP A 19 49.51 -36.27 -10.90
N LEU A 20 50.33 -35.25 -10.62
CA LEU A 20 50.97 -34.39 -11.61
C LEU A 20 52.46 -34.73 -11.71
N ASN A 21 52.78 -35.79 -12.45
CA ASN A 21 54.12 -35.98 -13.00
C ASN A 21 54.06 -36.83 -14.28
N SER A 22 53.73 -36.19 -15.42
CA SER A 22 54.22 -36.52 -16.77
C SER A 22 53.38 -35.86 -17.88
N TYR A 23 53.51 -34.54 -18.07
CA TYR A 23 53.27 -33.97 -19.41
C TYR A 23 53.92 -32.59 -19.54
N ALA A 24 55.06 -32.53 -20.24
CA ALA A 24 55.69 -31.29 -20.67
C ALA A 24 55.46 -31.13 -22.19
N PRO A 25 54.55 -30.25 -22.65
CA PRO A 25 54.40 -30.00 -24.07
C PRO A 25 55.52 -29.07 -24.56
N MET A 26 56.34 -29.55 -25.51
CA MET A 26 57.30 -28.75 -26.25
C MET A 26 56.57 -27.69 -27.09
N VAL A 27 56.93 -26.42 -26.90
CA VAL A 27 56.50 -25.31 -27.75
C VAL A 27 57.52 -25.16 -28.89
N PRO A 28 57.12 -25.22 -30.18
CA PRO A 28 58.06 -25.01 -31.29
C PRO A 28 58.54 -23.55 -31.36
N GLU A 29 59.83 -23.32 -31.61
CA GLU A 29 60.47 -21.99 -31.70
C GLU A 29 60.08 -21.16 -32.95
N SER A 30 59.17 -21.65 -33.79
CA SER A 30 58.57 -20.85 -34.87
C SER A 30 57.13 -20.52 -34.52
N GLY A 31 56.87 -19.23 -34.26
CA GLY A 31 55.60 -18.72 -33.78
C GLY A 31 54.40 -19.14 -34.63
N ILE A 32 53.33 -19.60 -33.97
CA ILE A 32 52.06 -19.94 -34.62
C ILE A 32 51.31 -18.64 -34.95
N THR A 33 51.11 -18.37 -36.24
CA THR A 33 50.27 -17.25 -36.69
C THR A 33 48.82 -17.72 -36.78
N ILE A 34 47.99 -17.38 -35.79
CA ILE A 34 46.55 -17.65 -35.81
C ILE A 34 45.84 -16.51 -36.53
N THR A 35 45.38 -16.73 -37.76
CA THR A 35 44.56 -15.77 -38.50
C THR A 35 43.09 -15.92 -38.09
N LEU A 36 42.62 -15.07 -37.16
CA LEU A 36 41.20 -14.97 -36.83
C LEU A 36 40.48 -14.12 -37.89
N GLN A 37 39.70 -14.75 -38.76
CA GLN A 37 38.75 -14.04 -39.62
C GLN A 37 37.65 -13.39 -38.77
N GLN A 38 37.64 -12.05 -38.71
CA GLN A 38 36.55 -11.28 -38.10
C GLN A 38 35.29 -11.36 -38.96
N PRO A 39 34.11 -11.69 -38.40
CA PRO A 39 32.85 -11.49 -39.10
C PRO A 39 32.55 -9.98 -39.16
N LEU A 40 32.17 -9.52 -40.35
CA LEU A 40 31.73 -8.16 -40.63
C LEU A 40 30.66 -7.69 -39.62
N MET A 41 31.02 -6.61 -38.91
CA MET A 41 30.18 -5.93 -37.93
C MET A 41 29.07 -5.14 -38.64
N THR A 42 27.87 -5.70 -38.76
CA THR A 42 26.66 -4.94 -39.09
C THR A 42 25.74 -4.83 -37.87
N GLY A 43 25.56 -3.60 -37.38
CA GLY A 43 24.47 -3.22 -36.48
C GLY A 43 24.79 -3.20 -34.97
N LYS A 44 25.43 -2.12 -34.48
CA LYS A 44 25.47 -1.81 -33.03
C LYS A 44 24.07 -1.44 -32.52
N HIS A 45 23.26 -2.43 -32.14
CA HIS A 45 22.12 -2.16 -31.26
C HIS A 45 22.62 -2.04 -29.81
N LYS A 46 22.39 -0.87 -29.20
CA LYS A 46 22.67 -0.60 -27.79
C LYS A 46 21.92 -1.62 -26.92
N LYS A 47 22.61 -2.64 -26.42
CA LYS A 47 22.22 -3.32 -25.17
C LYS A 47 22.02 -2.20 -24.15
N SER A 48 20.82 -2.04 -23.60
CA SER A 48 20.60 -1.16 -22.44
C SER A 48 21.58 -1.62 -21.37
N LYS A 49 22.68 -0.89 -21.17
CA LYS A 49 23.67 -1.20 -20.15
C LYS A 49 22.89 -1.35 -18.84
N PHE A 50 22.99 -2.51 -18.21
CA PHE A 50 22.53 -2.68 -16.84
C PHE A 50 23.23 -1.58 -16.04
N ASP A 51 22.44 -0.65 -15.51
CA ASP A 51 22.94 0.49 -14.75
C ASP A 51 22.76 0.13 -13.26
N PRO A 52 23.83 -0.32 -12.58
CA PRO A 52 23.75 -0.73 -11.19
C PRO A 52 23.31 0.43 -10.29
N VAL A 53 23.61 1.68 -10.69
CA VAL A 53 23.21 2.88 -9.95
C VAL A 53 21.72 3.12 -10.12
N ALA A 54 21.16 2.98 -11.33
CA ALA A 54 19.72 3.08 -11.53
C ALA A 54 18.97 1.96 -10.80
N GLU A 55 19.48 0.73 -10.81
CA GLU A 55 18.87 -0.39 -10.09
C GLU A 55 18.94 -0.20 -8.57
N MET A 56 20.08 0.22 -8.04
CA MET A 56 20.23 0.57 -6.62
C MET A 56 19.30 1.73 -6.24
N ARG A 57 19.17 2.77 -7.06
CA ARG A 57 18.19 3.86 -6.85
C ARG A 57 16.75 3.33 -6.82
N ARG A 58 16.37 2.42 -7.72
CA ARG A 58 15.03 1.78 -7.72
C ARG A 58 14.80 1.00 -6.43
N ARG A 59 15.80 0.24 -5.98
CA ARG A 59 15.74 -0.52 -4.72
C ARG A 59 15.60 0.41 -3.52
N ILE A 60 16.39 1.47 -3.43
CA ILE A 60 16.28 2.49 -2.37
C ILE A 60 14.90 3.16 -2.40
N ASN A 61 14.40 3.51 -3.59
CA ASN A 61 13.07 4.11 -3.74
C ASN A 61 11.94 3.15 -3.35
N ARG A 62 12.09 1.83 -3.59
CA ARG A 62 11.15 0.81 -3.11
C ARG A 62 11.12 0.79 -1.58
N VAL A 63 12.29 0.70 -0.94
CA VAL A 63 12.40 0.73 0.54
C VAL A 63 11.82 2.02 1.12
N ARG A 64 12.11 3.18 0.52
CA ARG A 64 11.53 4.47 0.94
C ARG A 64 10.01 4.49 0.86
N LYS A 65 9.42 3.91 -0.19
CA LYS A 65 7.96 3.81 -0.33
C LYS A 65 7.37 2.88 0.74
N GLU A 66 7.99 1.73 0.99
CA GLU A 66 7.55 0.79 2.02
C GLU A 66 7.58 1.44 3.42
N ILE A 67 8.69 2.09 3.79
CA ILE A 67 8.81 2.84 5.06
C ILE A 67 7.75 3.94 5.15
N HIS A 68 7.49 4.67 4.05
CA HIS A 68 6.50 5.75 4.06
C HIS A 68 5.08 5.23 4.24
N ILE A 69 4.74 4.10 3.62
CA ILE A 69 3.46 3.41 3.83
C ILE A 69 3.33 3.00 5.30
N LEU A 70 4.39 2.46 5.91
CA LEU A 70 4.38 2.12 7.34
C LEU A 70 4.20 3.35 8.23
N LYS A 71 4.85 4.48 7.93
CA LYS A 71 4.65 5.75 8.66
C LYS A 71 3.21 6.23 8.59
N HIS A 72 2.58 6.16 7.42
CA HIS A 72 1.16 6.49 7.26
C HIS A 72 0.28 5.58 8.12
N LYS A 73 0.50 4.26 8.07
CA LYS A 73 -0.23 3.28 8.88
C LYS A 73 -0.10 3.54 10.38
N VAL A 74 1.13 3.74 10.87
CA VAL A 74 1.38 4.04 12.29
C VAL A 74 0.70 5.36 12.70
N HIS A 75 0.80 6.41 11.88
CA HIS A 75 0.15 7.68 12.20
C HIS A 75 -1.37 7.53 12.25
N LEU A 76 -1.99 6.80 11.32
CA LEU A 76 -3.43 6.48 11.37
C LEU A 76 -3.83 5.77 12.67
N LEU A 77 -3.06 4.78 13.11
CA LEU A 77 -3.34 4.05 14.35
C LEU A 77 -3.19 4.95 15.59
N CYS A 78 -2.19 5.84 15.61
CA CYS A 78 -2.06 6.83 16.68
C CYS A 78 -3.26 7.80 16.72
N LEU A 79 -3.76 8.23 15.57
CA LEU A 79 -4.94 9.11 15.48
C LEU A 79 -6.23 8.38 15.90
N LEU A 80 -6.38 7.10 15.55
CA LEU A 80 -7.46 6.24 16.05
C LEU A 80 -7.39 6.13 17.59
N ALA A 81 -6.21 5.83 18.13
CA ALA A 81 -6.01 5.75 19.58
C ALA A 81 -6.30 7.09 20.28
N HIS A 82 -5.94 8.21 19.66
CA HIS A 82 -6.29 9.54 20.15
C HIS A 82 -7.81 9.75 20.22
N GLY A 83 -8.54 9.42 19.15
CA GLY A 83 -10.01 9.50 19.13
C GLY A 83 -10.67 8.61 20.20
N LEU A 84 -10.16 7.38 20.41
CA LEU A 84 -10.61 6.50 21.50
C LEU A 84 -10.35 7.12 22.88
N LYS A 85 -9.19 7.75 23.08
CA LYS A 85 -8.86 8.42 24.34
C LYS A 85 -9.76 9.63 24.61
N LEU A 86 -10.07 10.43 23.59
CA LEU A 86 -11.03 11.53 23.68
C LEU A 86 -12.44 11.02 24.03
N ASN A 87 -12.89 9.96 23.36
CA ASN A 87 -14.18 9.35 23.63
C ASN A 87 -14.28 8.82 25.06
N SER A 88 -13.22 8.16 25.56
CA SER A 88 -13.15 7.69 26.94
C SER A 88 -13.22 8.82 27.96
N LEU A 89 -12.57 9.96 27.68
CA LEU A 89 -12.62 11.14 28.56
C LEU A 89 -14.04 11.69 28.68
N VAL A 90 -14.76 11.79 27.56
CA VAL A 90 -16.14 12.29 27.54
C VAL A 90 -17.12 11.34 28.25
N MET A 91 -16.73 10.09 28.48
CA MET A 91 -17.50 9.09 29.24
C MET A 91 -17.13 9.04 30.73
N ASP A 92 -16.23 9.91 31.19
CA ASP A 92 -15.80 9.94 32.58
C ASP A 92 -16.96 10.33 33.54
N GLN A 93 -17.17 9.52 34.58
CA GLN A 93 -18.29 9.70 35.50
C GLN A 93 -18.16 10.97 36.35
N THR A 94 -16.94 11.39 36.68
CA THR A 94 -16.72 12.63 37.45
C THR A 94 -17.09 13.84 36.61
N LEU A 95 -16.70 13.83 35.32
CA LEU A 95 -17.07 14.86 34.36
C LEU A 95 -18.58 14.93 34.14
N HIS A 96 -19.26 13.77 34.08
CA HIS A 96 -20.72 13.72 34.00
C HIS A 96 -21.41 14.30 35.24
N GLY A 97 -20.92 13.96 36.44
CA GLY A 97 -21.44 14.49 37.70
C GLY A 97 -21.33 16.02 37.79
N VAL A 98 -20.17 16.57 37.41
CA VAL A 98 -19.97 18.02 37.34
C VAL A 98 -20.88 18.65 36.29
N THR A 99 -21.00 18.02 35.11
CA THR A 99 -21.87 18.52 34.03
C THR A 99 -23.31 18.62 34.50
N LEU A 100 -23.89 17.55 35.04
CA LEU A 100 -25.27 17.53 35.52
C LEU A 100 -25.53 18.56 36.62
N SER A 101 -24.53 18.85 37.46
CA SER A 101 -24.63 19.86 38.53
C SER A 101 -24.65 21.30 38.00
N LEU A 102 -24.14 21.53 36.79
CA LEU A 102 -23.99 22.85 36.16
C LEU A 102 -24.95 23.10 34.99
N LEU A 103 -25.77 22.12 34.62
CA LEU A 103 -26.77 22.24 33.57
C LEU A 103 -28.01 23.01 34.04
N THR A 104 -28.53 23.86 33.16
CA THR A 104 -29.77 24.61 33.42
C THR A 104 -31.00 23.71 33.24
N SER A 105 -32.13 24.11 33.82
CA SER A 105 -33.43 23.43 33.63
C SER A 105 -33.84 23.31 32.16
N GLU A 106 -33.43 24.28 31.31
CA GLU A 106 -33.68 24.25 29.87
C GLU A 106 -32.99 23.06 29.18
N PHE A 107 -31.76 22.68 29.59
CA PHE A 107 -31.11 21.49 29.07
C PHE A 107 -31.74 20.21 29.64
N LEU A 108 -32.03 20.20 30.96
CA LEU A 108 -32.63 19.05 31.63
C LEU A 108 -34.02 18.69 31.08
N ALA A 109 -34.71 19.64 30.43
CA ALA A 109 -35.98 19.39 29.76
C ALA A 109 -35.91 18.32 28.65
N TYR A 110 -34.71 18.06 28.10
CA TYR A 110 -34.47 17.03 27.08
C TYR A 110 -34.05 15.67 27.66
N ALA A 111 -33.75 15.59 28.96
CA ALA A 111 -33.20 14.39 29.58
C ALA A 111 -34.13 13.18 29.41
N GLY A 112 -33.58 12.08 28.86
CA GLY A 112 -34.30 10.82 28.67
C GLY A 112 -35.43 10.83 27.63
N LYS A 113 -35.60 11.92 26.87
CA LYS A 113 -36.63 12.02 25.82
C LYS A 113 -36.07 11.67 24.44
N PRO A 114 -36.85 11.01 23.57
CA PRO A 114 -36.45 10.81 22.18
C PRO A 114 -36.44 12.17 21.45
N VAL A 115 -35.28 12.58 20.97
CA VAL A 115 -35.10 13.88 20.29
C VAL A 115 -35.44 13.82 18.81
N THR A 116 -36.03 14.90 18.30
CA THR A 116 -36.24 15.16 16.87
C THR A 116 -35.19 16.13 16.32
N LEU A 117 -35.12 16.30 14.99
CA LEU A 117 -34.24 17.30 14.37
C LEU A 117 -34.44 18.70 14.96
N LEU A 118 -35.70 19.12 15.17
CA LEU A 118 -36.03 20.43 15.74
C LEU A 118 -35.54 20.57 17.19
N ASP A 119 -35.56 19.48 17.96
CA ASP A 119 -35.04 19.47 19.33
C ASP A 119 -33.52 19.61 19.34
N VAL A 120 -32.83 18.93 18.41
CA VAL A 120 -31.38 19.09 18.21
C VAL A 120 -31.04 20.54 17.84
N GLU A 121 -31.78 21.15 16.91
CA GLU A 121 -31.60 22.57 16.54
C GLU A 121 -31.81 23.55 17.70
N ARG A 122 -32.83 23.31 18.54
CA ARG A 122 -33.09 24.14 19.74
C ARG A 122 -31.99 23.96 20.78
N MET A 123 -31.58 22.71 21.04
CA MET A 123 -30.50 22.38 21.98
C MET A 123 -29.15 22.97 21.53
N THR A 124 -28.82 22.88 20.24
CA THR A 124 -27.61 23.50 19.68
C THR A 124 -27.64 25.01 19.82
N ARG A 125 -28.76 25.68 19.50
CA ARG A 125 -28.90 27.13 19.71
C ARG A 125 -28.77 27.52 21.18
N LEU A 126 -29.37 26.76 22.09
CA LEU A 126 -29.23 26.97 23.53
C LEU A 126 -27.76 26.83 23.96
N PHE A 127 -27.08 25.79 23.48
CA PHE A 127 -25.65 25.58 23.74
C PHE A 127 -24.81 26.77 23.26
N CYS A 128 -24.96 27.19 22.01
CA CYS A 128 -24.22 28.33 21.45
C CYS A 128 -24.53 29.67 22.13
N LYS A 129 -25.70 29.79 22.78
CA LYS A 129 -26.06 30.97 23.60
C LYS A 129 -25.41 30.93 24.98
N VAL A 130 -25.35 29.76 25.61
CA VAL A 130 -24.86 29.59 26.98
C VAL A 130 -23.34 29.51 27.03
N PHE A 131 -22.73 28.81 26.09
CA PHE A 131 -21.29 28.56 26.03
C PHE A 131 -20.66 29.33 24.87
N VAL A 132 -19.47 29.88 25.10
CA VAL A 132 -18.74 30.66 24.09
C VAL A 132 -17.43 29.96 23.74
N CYS A 133 -17.12 29.85 22.45
CA CYS A 133 -15.80 29.41 22.00
C CYS A 133 -14.90 30.63 21.78
N LYS A 134 -13.82 30.75 22.56
CA LYS A 134 -12.76 31.73 22.34
C LYS A 134 -11.51 30.98 21.88
N LEU A 135 -11.17 31.13 20.61
CA LEU A 135 -10.00 30.48 20.01
C LEU A 135 -8.73 31.16 20.54
N CYS A 136 -8.26 30.70 21.70
CA CYS A 136 -7.04 31.17 22.34
C CYS A 136 -5.92 30.16 22.10
N ALA A 137 -4.67 30.65 22.06
CA ALA A 137 -3.52 29.74 22.05
C ALA A 137 -3.52 28.88 23.34
N PRO A 138 -3.19 27.58 23.27
CA PRO A 138 -3.21 26.70 24.44
C PRO A 138 -2.32 27.29 25.53
N SER A 139 -2.93 27.60 26.67
CA SER A 139 -2.25 28.18 27.82
C SER A 139 -2.11 27.13 28.93
N GLY A 140 -0.94 26.49 28.98
CA GLY A 140 -0.46 25.80 30.18
C GLY A 140 -0.48 24.28 30.18
N VAL A 141 0.05 23.74 31.28
CA VAL A 141 0.36 22.34 31.62
C VAL A 141 -0.89 21.53 32.02
N ARG A 142 -2.10 21.99 31.66
CA ARG A 142 -3.37 21.41 32.13
C ARG A 142 -3.76 20.15 31.37
N THR A 143 -4.52 19.28 32.03
CA THR A 143 -5.08 18.11 31.35
C THR A 143 -6.34 18.50 30.58
N LEU A 144 -6.69 17.71 29.56
CA LEU A 144 -7.93 17.94 28.80
C LEU A 144 -9.19 17.85 29.67
N HIS A 145 -9.15 17.04 30.74
CA HIS A 145 -10.23 16.96 31.71
C HIS A 145 -10.43 18.31 32.43
N ASP A 146 -9.33 18.93 32.87
CA ASP A 146 -9.35 20.24 33.53
C ASP A 146 -9.88 21.32 32.58
N ASP A 147 -9.49 21.28 31.31
CA ASP A 147 -9.93 22.25 30.30
C ASP A 147 -11.45 22.17 30.05
N ILE A 148 -12.01 20.95 29.94
CA ILE A 148 -13.46 20.76 29.77
C ILE A 148 -14.21 21.15 31.05
N THR A 149 -13.69 20.77 32.23
CA THR A 149 -14.27 21.12 33.53
C THR A 149 -14.30 22.63 33.73
N MET A 150 -13.23 23.32 33.37
CA MET A 150 -13.17 24.78 33.43
C MET A 150 -14.12 25.43 32.41
N ALA A 151 -14.27 24.84 31.22
CA ALA A 151 -15.24 25.30 30.23
C ALA A 151 -16.70 25.14 30.69
N LEU A 152 -17.01 24.07 31.44
CA LEU A 152 -18.32 23.86 32.06
C LEU A 152 -18.64 24.94 33.10
N THR A 153 -17.67 25.31 33.93
CA THR A 153 -17.83 26.30 35.01
C THR A 153 -17.87 27.72 34.47
N ASN A 154 -16.89 28.09 33.64
CA ASN A 154 -16.73 29.46 33.14
C ASN A 154 -17.56 29.76 31.89
N LYS A 155 -18.23 28.73 31.33
CA LYS A 155 -19.00 28.81 30.08
C LYS A 155 -18.17 29.26 28.87
N VAL A 156 -16.85 29.04 28.90
CA VAL A 156 -15.92 29.44 27.84
C VAL A 156 -14.99 28.28 27.50
N ALA A 157 -15.08 27.79 26.26
CA ALA A 157 -14.13 26.84 25.70
C ALA A 157 -12.97 27.59 25.02
N GLN A 158 -11.74 27.09 25.19
CA GLN A 158 -10.53 27.74 24.67
C GLN A 158 -10.11 27.24 23.28
N SER A 159 -10.72 26.15 22.81
CA SER A 159 -10.47 25.59 21.48
C SER A 159 -11.76 25.04 20.87
N ALA A 160 -11.81 24.97 19.54
CA ALA A 160 -12.92 24.36 18.80
C ALA A 160 -13.15 22.89 19.21
N ARG A 161 -12.06 22.14 19.42
CA ARG A 161 -12.13 20.74 19.88
C ARG A 161 -12.84 20.66 21.24
N ASP A 162 -12.41 21.45 22.22
CA ASP A 162 -12.95 21.36 23.57
C ASP A 162 -14.40 21.83 23.60
N TYR A 163 -14.77 22.79 22.75
CA TYR A 163 -16.15 23.23 22.56
C TYR A 163 -17.07 22.13 22.01
N VAL A 164 -16.59 21.36 21.03
CA VAL A 164 -17.29 20.19 20.49
C VAL A 164 -17.40 19.07 21.53
N LEU A 165 -16.33 18.77 22.26
CA LEU A 165 -16.32 17.76 23.32
C LEU A 165 -17.26 18.15 24.46
N LEU A 166 -17.28 19.43 24.85
CA LEU A 166 -18.18 19.98 25.86
C LEU A 166 -19.65 19.76 25.48
N PHE A 167 -20.02 20.06 24.23
CA PHE A 167 -21.36 19.76 23.73
C PHE A 167 -21.67 18.26 23.81
N LEU A 168 -20.74 17.40 23.38
CA LEU A 168 -20.92 15.96 23.43
C LEU A 168 -21.14 15.42 24.86
N VAL A 169 -20.38 15.91 25.85
CA VAL A 169 -20.55 15.56 27.27
C VAL A 169 -21.97 15.89 27.72
N ILE A 170 -22.46 17.09 27.42
CA ILE A 170 -23.82 17.53 27.77
C ILE A 170 -24.87 16.61 27.15
N VAL A 171 -24.78 16.37 25.84
CA VAL A 171 -25.76 15.52 25.11
C VAL A 171 -25.79 14.10 25.69
N ARG A 172 -24.62 13.51 25.98
CA ARG A 172 -24.53 12.16 26.59
C ARG A 172 -25.04 12.13 28.03
N CYS A 173 -24.79 13.18 28.84
CA CYS A 173 -25.34 13.30 30.20
C CYS A 173 -26.87 13.31 30.20
N LEU A 174 -27.48 13.90 29.17
CA LEU A 174 -28.93 13.92 28.97
C LEU A 174 -29.50 12.58 28.48
N ARG A 175 -28.68 11.53 28.37
CA ARG A 175 -29.04 10.20 27.83
C ARG A 175 -29.53 10.26 26.38
N ILE A 176 -29.02 11.22 25.62
CA ILE A 176 -29.26 11.32 24.18
C ILE A 176 -28.11 10.62 23.46
N GLU A 177 -28.45 9.72 22.55
CA GLU A 177 -27.48 8.96 21.78
C GLU A 177 -26.68 9.86 20.83
N ALA A 178 -25.35 9.93 21.04
CA ALA A 178 -24.47 10.81 20.29
C ALA A 178 -23.08 10.21 20.03
N ARG A 179 -22.58 10.42 18.81
CA ARG A 179 -21.26 10.01 18.34
C ARG A 179 -20.33 11.20 18.22
N PHE A 180 -19.10 11.05 18.70
CA PHE A 180 -18.01 11.97 18.40
C PHE A 180 -17.52 11.69 16.97
N CYS A 181 -17.42 12.70 16.11
CA CYS A 181 -16.87 12.55 14.77
C CYS A 181 -15.55 13.31 14.65
N MET A 182 -14.55 12.65 14.07
CA MET A 182 -13.20 13.18 13.92
C MET A 182 -12.67 12.91 12.51
N SER A 183 -12.26 13.97 11.82
CA SER A 183 -11.48 13.86 10.59
C SER A 183 -10.00 13.65 10.92
N LEU A 184 -9.37 12.64 10.32
CA LEU A 184 -7.97 12.28 10.58
C LEU A 184 -7.04 12.78 9.47
N TYR A 185 -5.91 13.36 9.87
CA TYR A 185 -4.90 13.91 8.96
C TYR A 185 -3.55 13.18 9.09
N PRO A 186 -3.47 11.91 8.64
CA PRO A 186 -2.23 11.16 8.67
C PRO A 186 -1.18 11.74 7.70
N VAL A 187 0.06 11.27 7.78
CA VAL A 187 1.11 11.68 6.83
C VAL A 187 0.67 11.31 5.41
N PRO A 188 0.58 12.23 4.44
CA PRO A 188 0.05 11.92 3.10
C PRO A 188 0.83 10.81 2.38
N LEU A 189 0.15 9.86 1.74
CA LEU A 189 0.79 8.70 1.08
C LEU A 189 1.65 9.08 -0.13
N ASP A 190 1.32 10.18 -0.80
CA ASP A 190 1.96 10.69 -2.00
C ASP A 190 3.20 11.57 -1.74
N ALA A 191 3.44 11.97 -0.48
CA ALA A 191 4.54 12.86 -0.08
C ALA A 191 5.94 12.17 -0.01
N VAL A 192 6.15 11.05 -0.69
CA VAL A 192 7.42 10.29 -0.63
C VAL A 192 8.54 11.04 -1.35
N ARG A 193 9.62 11.37 -0.64
CA ARG A 193 10.83 11.96 -1.22
C ARG A 193 11.68 10.90 -1.94
N LEU A 194 11.40 10.69 -3.22
CA LEU A 194 12.13 9.75 -4.09
C LEU A 194 13.42 10.36 -4.64
N LEU A 195 14.45 9.54 -4.84
CA LEU A 195 15.65 9.92 -5.57
C LEU A 195 15.31 10.15 -7.04
N LYS A 196 15.68 11.32 -7.58
CA LYS A 196 15.44 11.69 -8.98
C LYS A 196 16.44 10.99 -9.91
N THR A 197 16.03 10.78 -11.17
CA THR A 197 16.91 10.34 -12.26
C THR A 197 17.60 11.56 -12.87
N ASP A 198 18.93 11.59 -12.85
CA ASP A 198 19.69 12.58 -13.61
C ASP A 198 19.55 12.23 -15.09
N SER A 199 18.61 12.90 -15.76
CA SER A 199 18.42 12.78 -17.20
C SER A 199 18.44 14.17 -17.82
N LYS A 200 19.65 14.70 -18.00
CA LYS A 200 19.96 15.64 -19.08
C LYS A 200 21.30 15.24 -19.71
N PRO A 201 21.37 14.97 -21.03
CA PRO A 201 22.63 14.88 -21.72
C PRO A 201 23.17 16.30 -21.98
N GLY A 202 24.37 16.57 -21.44
CA GLY A 202 25.33 17.53 -21.96
C GLY A 202 24.90 19.01 -22.11
N LYS A 203 25.28 19.83 -21.13
CA LYS A 203 26.06 21.04 -21.43
C LYS A 203 27.26 21.07 -20.49
N LYS A 204 28.45 21.10 -21.09
CA LYS A 204 29.75 21.06 -20.44
C LYS A 204 29.83 22.12 -19.34
N SER A 205 30.18 21.67 -18.15
CA SER A 205 30.81 22.47 -17.11
C SER A 205 32.14 23.02 -17.64
N SER A 206 32.31 24.34 -17.61
CA SER A 206 33.63 24.95 -17.53
C SER A 206 33.75 25.58 -16.14
N GLU A 207 34.73 25.09 -15.42
CA GLU A 207 35.17 25.54 -14.09
C GLU A 207 35.72 26.99 -14.09
N PRO A 208 35.91 27.59 -12.90
CA PRO A 208 35.91 29.02 -12.67
C PRO A 208 37.28 29.68 -12.87
N LYS A 209 37.29 30.96 -13.21
CA LYS A 209 38.45 31.86 -13.00
C LYS A 209 38.03 33.17 -12.34
N GLU A 210 38.75 33.50 -11.28
CA GLU A 210 38.61 34.67 -10.42
C GLU A 210 39.10 35.99 -11.04
N SER A 211 38.45 37.07 -10.60
CA SER A 211 38.96 38.42 -10.29
C SER A 211 39.67 39.26 -11.36
N SER A 212 39.12 40.45 -11.68
CA SER A 212 39.51 41.71 -11.03
C SER A 212 39.00 42.98 -11.76
N LYS A 213 38.35 43.86 -10.98
CA LYS A 213 38.39 45.34 -10.93
C LYS A 213 38.13 46.22 -12.19
N LYS A 214 37.08 47.07 -12.06
CA LYS A 214 37.05 48.56 -11.98
C LYS A 214 36.07 49.29 -12.94
N ASN A 215 35.21 50.10 -12.30
CA ASN A 215 34.42 51.29 -12.68
C ASN A 215 34.83 52.01 -13.99
N ILE A 216 33.94 52.64 -14.79
CA ILE A 216 33.11 53.86 -14.55
C ILE A 216 32.05 54.02 -15.69
N PRO A 217 30.89 54.69 -15.48
CA PRO A 217 29.82 54.89 -16.47
C PRO A 217 29.90 56.22 -17.25
N LYS A 218 29.34 56.31 -18.47
CA LYS A 218 28.88 57.58 -19.11
C LYS A 218 28.08 57.38 -20.42
N VAL A 219 26.76 57.65 -20.33
CA VAL A 219 25.96 58.65 -21.06
C VAL A 219 26.23 58.95 -22.56
N SER A 220 25.17 58.70 -23.36
CA SER A 220 24.55 59.52 -24.44
C SER A 220 24.91 59.41 -25.94
N LYS A 221 23.82 59.60 -26.71
CA LYS A 221 23.62 60.09 -28.11
C LYS A 221 23.44 59.00 -29.17
N LYS A 222 22.20 58.79 -29.63
CA LYS A 222 21.45 59.50 -30.71
C LYS A 222 21.84 58.98 -32.11
N SER A 223 20.89 58.23 -32.70
CA SER A 223 20.33 58.21 -34.08
C SER A 223 21.00 59.05 -35.19
N PRO A 224 20.78 58.76 -36.51
CA PRO A 224 19.44 58.49 -37.08
C PRO A 224 19.30 57.59 -38.35
N GLU A 225 18.00 57.36 -38.69
CA GLU A 225 17.34 57.24 -40.02
C GLU A 225 17.68 56.03 -40.96
N GLU A 226 16.77 55.40 -41.72
CA GLU A 226 15.40 55.73 -42.14
C GLU A 226 14.64 54.55 -42.83
N SER A 227 13.30 54.67 -42.88
CA SER A 227 12.31 54.09 -43.82
C SER A 227 11.91 52.61 -43.66
N ASP A 228 10.65 52.18 -43.73
CA ASP A 228 9.37 52.88 -43.96
C ASP A 228 8.18 51.96 -43.59
N SER A 229 7.09 52.61 -43.13
CA SER A 229 5.63 52.36 -43.29
C SER A 229 5.01 50.94 -43.21
N ASP A 230 3.75 50.72 -42.81
CA ASP A 230 2.70 51.44 -42.08
C ASP A 230 1.59 50.41 -41.73
N PHE A 231 0.85 50.60 -40.63
CA PHE A 231 -0.63 50.61 -40.54
C PHE A 231 -1.10 50.40 -39.09
N GLU A 232 -1.62 51.48 -38.52
CA GLU A 232 -2.21 51.69 -37.20
C GLU A 232 -3.74 51.48 -37.21
N GLU A 233 -4.34 51.20 -36.03
CA GLU A 233 -5.50 51.97 -35.58
C GLU A 233 -5.67 51.96 -34.04
N GLU A 234 -6.08 53.13 -33.52
CA GLU A 234 -5.88 53.66 -32.18
C GLU A 234 -7.13 53.66 -31.26
N LYS A 235 -6.94 53.35 -29.95
CA LYS A 235 -7.31 54.10 -28.70
C LYS A 235 -8.77 54.66 -28.46
N PRO A 236 -9.19 55.14 -27.23
CA PRO A 236 -8.38 55.77 -26.16
C PRO A 236 -8.71 55.50 -24.67
N LYS A 237 -7.81 56.04 -23.81
CA LYS A 237 -7.78 56.07 -22.34
C LYS A 237 -8.26 57.42 -21.75
N LYS A 238 -8.68 57.45 -20.47
CA LYS A 238 -8.50 58.54 -19.46
C LYS A 238 -8.22 57.87 -18.10
N SER A 239 -7.05 57.96 -17.42
CA SER A 239 -6.40 59.05 -16.63
C SER A 239 -7.29 59.55 -15.45
N LYS A 240 -6.92 59.67 -14.17
CA LYS A 240 -5.69 59.99 -13.37
C LYS A 240 -5.90 59.40 -11.94
N GLY A 241 -4.95 59.27 -11.00
CA GLY A 241 -3.69 59.97 -10.79
C GLY A 241 -2.77 59.32 -9.73
N LYS A 242 -1.55 59.86 -9.67
CA LYS A 242 -0.36 59.44 -8.90
C LYS A 242 -0.40 59.96 -7.45
N LYS A 243 0.34 59.29 -6.55
CA LYS A 243 1.48 59.86 -5.77
C LYS A 243 2.24 58.76 -4.98
N LYS A 244 3.56 58.66 -5.19
CA LYS A 244 4.55 58.09 -4.26
C LYS A 244 5.08 59.24 -3.37
N PRO A 245 5.71 58.98 -2.21
CA PRO A 245 7.18 58.92 -2.22
C PRO A 245 7.84 57.96 -1.20
N ALA A 246 9.12 57.66 -1.52
CA ALA A 246 10.27 57.41 -0.64
C ALA A 246 10.35 56.12 0.22
N GLU A 247 11.23 55.21 -0.23
CA GLU A 247 11.98 54.29 0.64
C GLU A 247 13.36 54.91 0.93
N SER A 248 13.70 55.00 2.21
CA SER A 248 15.07 55.20 2.70
C SER A 248 15.52 53.92 3.41
N PHE A 249 16.62 53.33 2.94
CA PHE A 249 17.31 52.23 3.59
C PHE A 249 18.12 52.74 4.79
N SER A 250 17.94 52.11 5.96
CA SER A 250 18.97 52.08 7.01
C SER A 250 19.08 50.66 7.58
N SER A 251 20.33 50.25 7.77
CA SER A 251 20.80 48.89 7.96
C SER A 251 20.77 48.41 9.42
N LYS A 252 20.67 47.08 9.56
CA LYS A 252 21.20 46.18 10.63
C LYS A 252 20.27 45.69 11.76
N LYS A 253 20.20 44.34 11.77
CA LYS A 253 20.16 43.36 12.89
C LYS A 253 18.84 43.09 13.62
N GLY A 254 18.46 41.82 13.61
CA GLY A 254 17.71 41.16 14.70
C GLY A 254 16.45 40.42 14.25
N GLU A 255 16.55 39.09 14.20
CA GLU A 255 15.50 38.07 14.25
C GLU A 255 14.04 38.53 14.46
N LYS A 256 13.14 38.14 13.53
CA LYS A 256 11.68 37.88 13.73
C LYS A 256 10.99 37.71 12.36
N SER A 257 11.16 36.56 11.71
CA SER A 257 10.39 36.22 10.49
C SER A 257 9.54 34.95 10.59
N GLY A 258 9.39 34.37 11.79
CA GLY A 258 8.50 33.21 12.01
C GLY A 258 7.05 33.55 12.39
N LYS A 259 6.78 34.72 12.99
CA LYS A 259 5.47 35.00 13.62
C LYS A 259 4.34 35.39 12.66
N ASN A 260 4.64 35.88 11.46
CA ASN A 260 3.59 36.36 10.54
C ASN A 260 3.04 35.28 9.61
N GLU A 261 3.82 34.26 9.26
CA GLU A 261 3.30 33.08 8.56
C GLU A 261 2.53 32.14 9.51
N GLU A 262 3.02 31.97 10.75
CA GLU A 262 2.29 31.22 11.79
C GLU A 262 0.95 31.88 12.18
N LYS A 263 0.87 33.22 12.21
CA LYS A 263 -0.40 33.93 12.45
C LYS A 263 -1.39 33.79 11.29
N LYS A 264 -0.93 33.85 10.04
CA LYS A 264 -1.81 33.62 8.86
C LYS A 264 -2.28 32.17 8.76
N LEU A 265 -1.42 31.20 9.08
CA LEU A 265 -1.81 29.79 9.20
C LEU A 265 -2.73 29.53 10.41
N GLY A 266 -2.54 30.24 11.52
CA GLY A 266 -3.39 30.16 12.71
C GLY A 266 -4.77 30.78 12.52
N GLU A 267 -4.89 31.87 11.75
CA GLU A 267 -6.19 32.48 11.42
C GLU A 267 -7.00 31.64 10.43
N ILE A 268 -6.36 30.95 9.48
CA ILE A 268 -7.01 30.03 8.52
C ILE A 268 -7.33 28.67 9.18
N ALA A 269 -6.49 28.18 10.09
CA ALA A 269 -6.75 26.95 10.84
C ALA A 269 -7.91 27.09 11.85
N ASN A 270 -8.25 28.32 12.24
CA ASN A 270 -9.27 28.61 13.24
C ASN A 270 -10.72 28.52 12.74
N ASP A 271 -10.94 28.48 11.42
CA ASP A 271 -12.28 28.43 10.80
C ASP A 271 -12.61 27.06 10.18
N CYS A 272 -11.71 26.08 10.31
CA CYS A 272 -11.87 24.75 9.71
C CYS A 272 -12.39 23.71 10.72
N ILE A 273 -13.34 22.89 10.28
CA ILE A 273 -13.97 21.83 11.08
C ILE A 273 -13.10 20.58 11.04
N GLU A 274 -12.64 20.14 12.20
CA GLU A 274 -11.93 18.86 12.38
C GLU A 274 -12.75 17.85 13.20
N HIS A 275 -13.62 18.37 14.07
CA HIS A 275 -14.39 17.62 15.04
C HIS A 275 -15.84 18.11 15.01
N TRP A 276 -16.79 17.18 15.12
CA TRP A 276 -18.21 17.49 15.26
C TRP A 276 -18.94 16.38 16.00
N VAL A 277 -20.23 16.55 16.26
CA VAL A 277 -21.07 15.53 16.90
C VAL A 277 -22.13 15.03 15.93
N GLU A 278 -22.43 13.74 15.93
CA GLU A 278 -23.65 13.21 15.32
C GLU A 278 -24.64 12.79 16.39
N VAL A 279 -25.84 13.36 16.38
CA VAL A 279 -26.92 13.05 17.32
C VAL A 279 -27.93 12.14 16.64
N PHE A 280 -28.31 11.03 17.26
CA PHE A 280 -29.30 10.12 16.70
C PHE A 280 -30.71 10.63 16.97
N THR A 281 -31.54 10.60 15.92
CA THR A 281 -32.97 10.95 16.00
C THR A 281 -33.79 9.67 15.80
N PRO A 282 -34.41 9.11 16.86
CA PRO A 282 -35.10 7.82 16.77
C PRO A 282 -36.26 7.80 15.79
N LYS A 283 -37.04 8.89 15.72
CA LYS A 283 -38.20 8.99 14.81
C LYS A 283 -37.81 8.88 13.35
N ASP A 284 -36.69 9.50 12.96
CA ASP A 284 -36.21 9.52 11.58
C ASP A 284 -35.21 8.38 11.29
N SER A 285 -34.77 7.65 12.33
CA SER A 285 -33.69 6.67 12.28
C SER A 285 -32.44 7.21 11.56
N LYS A 286 -32.03 8.43 11.95
CA LYS A 286 -30.93 9.17 11.31
C LYS A 286 -29.97 9.78 12.31
N TRP A 287 -28.69 9.75 11.94
CA TRP A 287 -27.61 10.50 12.60
C TRP A 287 -27.52 11.89 12.00
N ILE A 288 -27.86 12.89 12.80
CA ILE A 288 -27.86 14.31 12.45
C ILE A 288 -26.50 14.91 12.83
N PRO A 289 -25.69 15.37 11.86
CA PRO A 289 -24.44 16.04 12.17
C PRO A 289 -24.70 17.43 12.75
N VAL A 290 -23.94 17.80 13.78
CA VAL A 290 -24.02 19.05 14.53
C VAL A 290 -22.63 19.64 14.61
N ASP A 291 -22.49 20.81 14.02
CA ASP A 291 -21.31 21.66 14.13
C ASP A 291 -21.64 22.84 15.04
N VAL A 292 -21.22 22.74 16.29
CA VAL A 292 -21.46 23.77 17.29
C VAL A 292 -20.61 25.02 17.10
N VAL A 293 -19.47 24.91 16.41
CA VAL A 293 -18.55 26.04 16.18
C VAL A 293 -19.22 27.07 15.28
N HIS A 294 -19.88 26.61 14.22
CA HIS A 294 -20.62 27.48 13.28
C HIS A 294 -22.14 27.50 13.54
N GLY A 295 -22.63 26.71 14.52
CA GLY A 295 -24.05 26.62 14.86
C GLY A 295 -24.92 25.92 13.82
N SER A 296 -24.34 25.04 12.99
CA SER A 296 -25.04 24.31 11.93
C SER A 296 -25.54 22.94 12.40
N VAL A 297 -26.74 22.55 11.97
CA VAL A 297 -27.37 21.26 12.29
C VAL A 297 -27.90 20.61 11.01
N GLY A 298 -27.72 19.30 10.87
CA GLY A 298 -28.23 18.50 9.74
C GLY A 298 -27.35 18.50 8.50
N SER A 299 -26.52 19.54 8.31
CA SER A 299 -25.53 19.61 7.23
C SER A 299 -24.23 20.25 7.71
N ILE A 300 -23.11 19.60 7.42
CA ILE A 300 -21.78 20.18 7.55
C ILE A 300 -21.28 20.42 6.14
N ALA A 301 -21.00 21.68 5.82
CA ALA A 301 -20.44 22.05 4.53
C ALA A 301 -19.04 21.43 4.40
N GLU A 302 -18.84 20.57 3.40
CA GLU A 302 -17.55 19.91 3.16
C GLU A 302 -16.42 20.93 3.01
N ASN A 303 -16.70 22.11 2.42
CA ASN A 303 -15.74 23.21 2.25
C ASN A 303 -15.24 23.80 3.58
N HIS A 304 -15.96 23.60 4.68
CA HIS A 304 -15.52 24.03 6.00
C HIS A 304 -14.72 22.93 6.70
N ILE A 305 -14.84 21.66 6.27
CA ILE A 305 -14.03 20.58 6.83
C ILE A 305 -12.60 20.71 6.30
N ARG A 306 -11.62 20.59 7.20
CA ARG A 306 -10.21 20.69 6.81
C ARG A 306 -9.85 19.64 5.74
N GLU A 307 -9.14 20.08 4.71
CA GLU A 307 -8.63 19.20 3.66
C GLU A 307 -7.22 18.66 3.99
N PRO A 308 -6.86 17.45 3.51
CA PRO A 308 -7.66 16.55 2.68
C PRO A 308 -8.59 15.63 3.50
N LEU A 309 -9.88 15.59 3.15
CA LEU A 309 -10.88 14.74 3.80
C LEU A 309 -10.77 13.27 3.35
N CYS A 310 -9.87 12.51 3.98
CA CYS A 310 -9.59 11.12 3.59
C CYS A 310 -10.11 10.07 4.58
N TYR A 311 -10.19 10.41 5.86
CA TYR A 311 -10.60 9.49 6.91
C TYR A 311 -11.47 10.25 7.92
N VAL A 312 -12.71 9.84 8.09
CA VAL A 312 -13.61 10.35 9.11
C VAL A 312 -14.11 9.18 9.93
N LEU A 313 -13.83 9.22 11.23
CA LEU A 313 -14.26 8.20 12.18
C LEU A 313 -15.32 8.76 13.11
N SER A 314 -16.35 7.97 13.38
CA SER A 314 -17.31 8.23 14.46
C SER A 314 -17.07 7.28 15.62
N PHE A 315 -17.12 7.79 16.85
CA PHE A 315 -16.96 7.07 18.11
C PHE A 315 -18.26 7.17 18.92
N ASP A 316 -18.93 6.06 19.20
CA ASP A 316 -20.15 6.04 20.02
C ASP A 316 -19.85 5.94 21.53
N ASP A 317 -20.91 5.95 22.34
CA ASP A 317 -20.83 5.80 23.80
C ASP A 317 -20.37 4.41 24.27
N SER A 318 -20.43 3.41 23.39
CA SER A 318 -20.02 2.02 23.60
C SER A 318 -18.58 1.74 23.12
N ASN A 319 -17.80 2.80 22.84
CA ASN A 319 -16.45 2.74 22.26
C ASN A 319 -16.38 1.99 20.91
N LYS A 320 -17.49 1.92 20.18
CA LYS A 320 -17.49 1.43 18.80
C LYS A 320 -17.08 2.55 17.86
N VAL A 321 -16.37 2.15 16.81
CA VAL A 321 -15.80 3.03 15.81
C VAL A 321 -16.32 2.63 14.45
N LYS A 322 -16.77 3.62 13.68
CA LYS A 322 -17.24 3.44 12.31
C LYS A 322 -16.58 4.45 11.39
N ASP A 323 -16.18 3.99 10.20
CA ASP A 323 -15.69 4.87 9.14
C ASP A 323 -16.88 5.46 8.38
N ILE A 324 -17.13 6.75 8.63
CA ILE A 324 -18.21 7.54 8.04
C ILE A 324 -17.69 8.45 6.92
N THR A 325 -16.47 8.25 6.41
CA THR A 325 -15.89 9.11 5.35
C THR A 325 -16.81 9.23 4.14
N LYS A 326 -17.44 8.11 3.74
CA LYS A 326 -18.40 8.05 2.62
C LYS A 326 -19.59 9.00 2.77
N LYS A 327 -19.97 9.32 4.01
CA LYS A 327 -21.09 10.21 4.34
C LYS A 327 -20.75 11.67 4.04
N PHE A 328 -19.49 12.07 4.25
CA PHE A 328 -19.04 13.46 4.20
C PHE A 328 -18.25 13.83 2.95
N ALA A 329 -17.41 12.92 2.44
CA ALA A 329 -16.56 13.20 1.29
C ALA A 329 -17.35 13.10 -0.03
N SER A 330 -17.63 14.22 -0.68
CA SER A 330 -18.25 14.22 -2.02
C SER A 330 -17.34 13.54 -3.04
N GLY A 331 -16.03 13.73 -2.93
CA GLY A 331 -15.00 13.11 -3.75
C GLY A 331 -14.71 11.63 -3.45
N TRP A 332 -15.56 10.92 -2.69
CA TRP A 332 -15.34 9.51 -2.31
C TRP A 332 -15.09 8.61 -3.53
N LEU A 333 -15.92 8.74 -4.57
CA LEU A 333 -15.85 7.89 -5.77
C LEU A 333 -14.72 8.29 -6.74
N THR A 334 -14.08 9.46 -6.56
CA THR A 334 -13.12 10.02 -7.51
C THR A 334 -11.69 10.07 -6.96
N SER A 335 -11.39 11.03 -6.09
CA SER A 335 -10.03 11.37 -5.65
C SER A 335 -9.69 10.78 -4.28
N VAL A 336 -10.67 10.73 -3.37
CA VAL A 336 -10.44 10.37 -1.96
C VAL A 336 -9.98 8.92 -1.83
N LYS A 337 -10.64 7.98 -2.50
CA LYS A 337 -10.26 6.55 -2.46
C LYS A 337 -8.81 6.31 -2.91
N LYS A 338 -8.26 7.15 -3.80
CA LYS A 338 -6.88 7.04 -4.31
C LYS A 338 -5.83 7.55 -3.32
N LYS A 339 -6.22 8.40 -2.37
CA LYS A 339 -5.35 8.96 -1.33
C LYS A 339 -5.34 8.11 -0.05
N ARG A 340 -6.10 7.02 -0.02
CA ARG A 340 -6.24 6.14 1.14
C ARG A 340 -5.32 4.92 1.04
N ILE A 341 -5.03 4.36 2.21
CA ILE A 341 -4.31 3.10 2.37
C ILE A 341 -5.14 1.93 1.83
N ASP A 342 -4.51 0.77 1.70
CA ASP A 342 -5.18 -0.47 1.34
C ASP A 342 -6.47 -0.69 2.19
N PRO A 343 -7.65 -0.86 1.54
CA PRO A 343 -8.92 -0.99 2.24
C PRO A 343 -8.98 -2.21 3.16
N LYS A 344 -8.39 -3.34 2.77
CA LYS A 344 -8.45 -4.57 3.58
C LYS A 344 -7.73 -4.38 4.90
N TRP A 345 -6.51 -3.83 4.85
CA TRP A 345 -5.76 -3.52 6.06
C TRP A 345 -6.51 -2.52 6.97
N TRP A 346 -7.17 -1.51 6.39
CA TRP A 346 -7.92 -0.54 7.18
C TRP A 346 -9.17 -1.14 7.85
N GLU A 347 -9.92 -1.96 7.11
CA GLU A 347 -11.09 -2.70 7.63
C GLU A 347 -10.69 -3.66 8.74
N GLU A 348 -9.60 -4.42 8.56
CA GLU A 348 -9.04 -5.30 9.60
C GLU A 348 -8.60 -4.53 10.85
N SER A 349 -8.03 -3.34 10.69
CA SER A 349 -7.57 -2.51 11.81
C SER A 349 -8.74 -1.95 12.65
N LEU A 350 -9.89 -1.68 12.02
CA LEU A 350 -11.10 -1.19 12.70
C LEU A 350 -11.99 -2.32 13.23
N LYS A 351 -11.81 -3.55 12.77
CA LYS A 351 -12.63 -4.72 13.12
C LYS A 351 -12.84 -4.90 14.64
N PRO A 352 -11.83 -4.76 15.52
CA PRO A 352 -12.01 -4.92 16.97
C PRO A 352 -13.00 -3.89 17.58
N PHE A 353 -13.12 -2.73 16.95
CA PHE A 353 -13.96 -1.62 17.41
C PHE A 353 -15.27 -1.52 16.62
N SER A 354 -15.51 -2.38 15.64
CA SER A 354 -16.66 -2.24 14.75
C SER A 354 -17.99 -2.41 15.52
N PRO A 355 -19.03 -1.63 15.17
CA PRO A 355 -20.36 -1.82 15.74
C PRO A 355 -20.91 -3.20 15.37
N ALA A 356 -21.82 -3.72 16.20
CA ALA A 356 -22.53 -4.95 15.89
C ALA A 356 -23.43 -4.76 14.65
N ASP A 357 -23.63 -5.83 13.89
CA ASP A 357 -24.56 -5.84 12.77
C ASP A 357 -26.00 -5.72 13.30
N SER A 358 -26.50 -4.49 13.31
CA SER A 358 -27.82 -4.12 13.79
C SER A 358 -28.66 -3.56 12.64
N GLU A 359 -29.98 -3.60 12.77
CA GLU A 359 -30.89 -3.00 11.79
C GLU A 359 -30.56 -1.52 11.56
N ARG A 360 -30.27 -0.78 12.63
CA ARG A 360 -29.86 0.63 12.56
C ARG A 360 -28.61 0.83 11.70
N GLU A 361 -27.61 -0.03 11.87
CA GLU A 361 -26.37 0.01 11.11
C GLU A 361 -26.60 -0.28 9.62
N ARG A 362 -27.48 -1.26 9.31
CA ARG A 362 -27.88 -1.57 7.93
C ARG A 362 -28.65 -0.42 7.26
N VAL A 363 -29.54 0.24 8.00
CA VAL A 363 -30.27 1.43 7.52
C VAL A 363 -29.30 2.57 7.20
N GLU A 364 -28.36 2.89 8.09
CA GLU A 364 -27.35 3.93 7.84
C GLU A 364 -26.47 3.58 6.64
N ASN A 365 -26.01 2.34 6.53
CA ASN A 365 -25.18 1.90 5.41
C ASN A 365 -25.92 1.98 4.08
N THR A 366 -27.22 1.65 4.06
CA THR A 366 -28.10 1.80 2.89
C THR A 366 -28.30 3.26 2.51
N GLN A 367 -28.47 4.16 3.49
CA GLN A 367 -28.58 5.60 3.25
C GLN A 367 -27.30 6.18 2.65
N ILE A 368 -26.14 5.80 3.18
CA ILE A 368 -24.83 6.23 2.65
C ILE A 368 -24.64 5.70 1.22
N GLN A 369 -24.94 4.43 0.97
CA GLN A 369 -24.85 3.84 -0.37
C GLN A 369 -25.79 4.53 -1.37
N SER A 370 -27.03 4.80 -0.97
CA SER A 370 -28.01 5.51 -1.78
C SER A 370 -27.54 6.94 -2.11
N LYS A 371 -26.92 7.64 -1.15
CA LYS A 371 -26.32 8.96 -1.38
C LYS A 371 -25.20 8.90 -2.42
N LEU A 372 -24.32 7.90 -2.34
CA LEU A 372 -23.24 7.70 -3.31
C LEU A 372 -23.77 7.37 -4.71
N GLN A 373 -24.80 6.55 -4.83
CA GLN A 373 -25.42 6.21 -6.13
C GLN A 373 -26.13 7.40 -6.78
N ARG A 374 -26.69 8.30 -5.98
CA ARG A 374 -27.34 9.54 -6.45
C ARG A 374 -26.35 10.64 -6.85
N GLN A 375 -25.05 10.47 -6.59
CA GLN A 375 -24.06 11.45 -7.03
C GLN A 375 -24.07 11.56 -8.56
N PRO A 376 -23.97 12.78 -9.11
CA PRO A 376 -23.91 12.97 -10.55
C PRO A 376 -22.68 12.25 -11.11
N MET A 377 -22.79 11.83 -12.37
CA MET A 377 -21.67 11.29 -13.10
C MET A 377 -20.51 12.32 -13.15
N PRO A 378 -19.24 11.88 -13.04
CA PRO A 378 -18.10 12.79 -13.11
C PRO A 378 -18.11 13.64 -14.39
N ALA A 379 -17.78 14.93 -14.28
CA ALA A 379 -17.78 15.85 -15.42
C ALA A 379 -16.44 15.79 -16.20
N SER A 380 -15.37 15.38 -15.53
CA SER A 380 -14.03 15.30 -16.11
C SER A 380 -13.69 13.87 -16.50
N ILE A 381 -13.18 13.69 -17.72
CA ILE A 381 -12.69 12.39 -18.21
C ILE A 381 -11.67 11.78 -17.23
N ALA A 382 -10.78 12.59 -16.64
CA ALA A 382 -9.74 12.08 -15.74
C ALA A 382 -10.30 11.38 -14.50
N GLU A 383 -11.50 11.76 -14.05
CA GLU A 383 -12.15 11.20 -12.86
C GLU A 383 -12.69 9.79 -13.10
N PHE A 384 -13.03 9.44 -14.35
CA PHE A 384 -13.43 8.09 -14.74
C PHE A 384 -12.30 7.07 -14.63
N LYS A 385 -11.04 7.52 -14.58
CA LYS A 385 -9.90 6.60 -14.47
C LYS A 385 -9.95 5.87 -13.13
N ASN A 386 -10.20 4.57 -13.18
CA ASN A 386 -10.42 3.68 -12.03
C ASN A 386 -11.62 4.10 -11.15
N HIS A 387 -12.65 4.70 -11.74
CA HIS A 387 -13.89 5.01 -11.02
C HIS A 387 -14.63 3.72 -10.63
N PRO A 388 -15.20 3.61 -9.42
CA PRO A 388 -15.82 2.37 -8.94
C PRO A 388 -17.11 1.98 -9.68
N LEU A 389 -17.87 2.97 -10.17
CA LEU A 389 -19.18 2.72 -10.82
C LEU A 389 -19.15 2.85 -12.35
N TYR A 390 -18.19 3.60 -12.90
CA TYR A 390 -18.22 4.02 -14.30
C TYR A 390 -16.91 3.67 -14.99
N ALA A 391 -16.98 3.36 -16.27
CA ALA A 391 -15.83 3.06 -17.11
C ALA A 391 -15.96 3.72 -18.49
N LEU A 392 -14.82 4.15 -19.01
CA LEU A 392 -14.68 4.62 -20.39
C LEU A 392 -13.82 3.63 -21.17
N LYS A 393 -14.17 3.39 -22.44
CA LYS A 393 -13.41 2.53 -23.35
C LYS A 393 -11.94 2.93 -23.42
N ARG A 394 -11.64 4.24 -23.44
CA ARG A 394 -10.26 4.77 -23.45
C ARG A 394 -9.40 4.39 -22.24
N HIS A 395 -10.00 4.07 -21.09
CA HIS A 395 -9.31 3.79 -19.84
C HIS A 395 -9.17 2.29 -19.56
N LEU A 396 -9.73 1.43 -20.42
CA LEU A 396 -9.59 -0.01 -20.28
C LEU A 396 -8.12 -0.41 -20.41
N LEU A 397 -7.66 -1.26 -19.50
CA LEU A 397 -6.33 -1.81 -19.58
C LEU A 397 -6.21 -2.77 -20.77
N LYS A 398 -4.97 -3.10 -21.14
CA LYS A 398 -4.66 -4.04 -22.23
C LYS A 398 -5.45 -5.35 -22.11
N PHE A 399 -5.56 -5.87 -20.89
CA PHE A 399 -6.23 -7.12 -20.54
C PHE A 399 -7.65 -6.92 -19.98
N GLU A 400 -8.29 -5.79 -20.29
CA GLU A 400 -9.69 -5.54 -19.94
C GLU A 400 -10.52 -5.34 -21.22
N ALA A 401 -11.80 -5.67 -21.13
CA ALA A 401 -12.79 -5.30 -22.13
C ALA A 401 -14.18 -5.15 -21.49
N ILE A 402 -15.10 -4.56 -22.24
CA ILE A 402 -16.51 -4.43 -21.84
C ILE A 402 -17.26 -5.64 -22.37
N TYR A 403 -18.06 -6.28 -21.52
CA TYR A 403 -18.95 -7.38 -21.88
C TYR A 403 -20.32 -7.20 -21.21
N PRO A 404 -21.43 -7.46 -21.91
CA PRO A 404 -21.53 -7.82 -23.34
C PRO A 404 -20.96 -6.74 -24.29
N PRO A 405 -20.58 -7.07 -25.54
CA PRO A 405 -20.11 -6.08 -26.51
C PRO A 405 -21.11 -4.94 -26.73
N GLU A 406 -22.40 -5.27 -26.66
CA GLU A 406 -23.56 -4.39 -26.80
C GLU A 406 -24.04 -3.81 -25.45
N ALA A 407 -23.18 -3.79 -24.42
CA ALA A 407 -23.55 -3.29 -23.10
C ALA A 407 -24.18 -1.88 -23.18
N PRO A 408 -25.30 -1.65 -22.49
CA PRO A 408 -26.01 -0.39 -22.55
C PRO A 408 -25.14 0.75 -21.99
N THR A 409 -25.15 1.88 -22.68
CA THR A 409 -24.44 3.08 -22.23
C THR A 409 -25.27 3.81 -21.19
N LEU A 410 -24.68 4.15 -20.05
CA LEU A 410 -25.35 4.90 -18.97
C LEU A 410 -25.47 6.40 -19.28
N GLY A 411 -24.73 6.89 -20.28
CA GLY A 411 -24.72 8.28 -20.70
C GLY A 411 -23.48 8.61 -21.51
N PHE A 412 -23.25 9.89 -21.74
CA PHE A 412 -22.10 10.39 -22.50
C PHE A 412 -21.36 11.46 -21.72
N VAL A 413 -20.03 11.43 -21.77
CA VAL A 413 -19.18 12.50 -21.25
C VAL A 413 -18.29 13.02 -22.38
N ARG A 414 -18.48 14.30 -22.75
CA ARG A 414 -17.75 14.92 -23.87
C ARG A 414 -17.78 14.07 -25.15
N GLY A 415 -18.93 13.50 -25.47
CA GLY A 415 -19.15 12.64 -26.64
C GLY A 415 -18.71 11.18 -26.48
N GLU A 416 -18.12 10.78 -25.35
CA GLU A 416 -17.76 9.37 -25.13
C GLU A 416 -18.83 8.58 -24.38
N PRO A 417 -19.18 7.37 -24.84
CA PRO A 417 -20.11 6.50 -24.14
C PRO A 417 -19.51 6.02 -22.81
N VAL A 418 -20.30 6.18 -21.75
CA VAL A 418 -20.00 5.73 -20.40
C VAL A 418 -20.68 4.39 -20.16
N TYR A 419 -19.93 3.43 -19.65
CA TYR A 419 -20.42 2.09 -19.32
C TYR A 419 -20.39 1.88 -17.81
N ALA A 420 -21.26 1.00 -17.32
CA ALA A 420 -21.18 0.52 -15.96
C ALA A 420 -19.84 -0.21 -15.74
N ARG A 421 -19.15 0.05 -14.63
CA ARG A 421 -17.87 -0.59 -14.33
C ARG A 421 -18.02 -2.11 -14.15
N GLU A 422 -19.20 -2.59 -13.78
CA GLU A 422 -19.54 -4.02 -13.70
C GLU A 422 -19.41 -4.74 -15.05
N CYS A 423 -19.62 -4.04 -16.18
CA CYS A 423 -19.42 -4.60 -17.52
C CYS A 423 -17.93 -4.70 -17.88
N VAL A 424 -17.01 -4.15 -17.08
CA VAL A 424 -15.58 -4.28 -17.35
C VAL A 424 -15.06 -5.58 -16.77
N HIS A 425 -14.63 -6.47 -17.66
CA HIS A 425 -14.09 -7.75 -17.29
C HIS A 425 -12.62 -7.89 -17.66
N VAL A 426 -11.89 -8.56 -16.78
CA VAL A 426 -10.50 -8.94 -17.02
C VAL A 426 -10.47 -10.14 -17.97
N LEU A 427 -9.72 -9.99 -19.04
CA LEU A 427 -9.45 -11.04 -20.02
C LEU A 427 -8.10 -11.68 -19.72
N ARG A 428 -8.00 -12.98 -19.94
CA ARG A 428 -6.79 -13.76 -19.67
C ARG A 428 -6.48 -14.71 -20.84
N SER A 429 -5.22 -15.08 -20.99
CA SER A 429 -4.82 -16.11 -21.96
C SER A 429 -5.30 -17.49 -21.51
N ARG A 430 -5.32 -18.48 -22.42
CA ARG A 430 -5.65 -19.89 -22.10
C ARG A 430 -4.82 -20.42 -20.93
N GLU A 431 -3.50 -20.22 -20.98
CA GLU A 431 -2.57 -20.59 -19.89
C GLU A 431 -2.90 -19.91 -18.55
N THR A 432 -3.29 -18.65 -18.59
CA THR A 432 -3.60 -17.90 -17.36
C THR A 432 -4.96 -18.32 -16.77
N TRP A 433 -5.92 -18.70 -17.61
CA TRP A 433 -7.17 -19.32 -17.17
C TRP A 433 -6.96 -20.71 -16.59
N LEU A 434 -6.04 -21.50 -17.15
CA LEU A 434 -5.68 -22.81 -16.61
C LEU A 434 -5.18 -22.71 -15.17
N ARG A 435 -4.35 -21.70 -14.86
CA ARG A 435 -3.91 -21.39 -13.48
C ARG A 435 -5.06 -21.01 -12.54
N GLU A 436 -6.16 -20.51 -13.08
CA GLU A 436 -7.39 -20.23 -12.35
C GLU A 436 -8.31 -21.48 -12.23
N ALA A 437 -7.84 -22.66 -12.68
CA ALA A 437 -8.60 -23.91 -12.83
C ALA A 437 -9.81 -23.76 -13.77
N ARG A 438 -9.61 -23.10 -14.91
CA ARG A 438 -10.62 -22.95 -15.95
C ARG A 438 -10.03 -23.23 -17.33
N MET A 439 -10.83 -23.82 -18.21
CA MET A 439 -10.49 -24.06 -19.61
C MET A 439 -11.34 -23.18 -20.51
N VAL A 440 -10.75 -22.70 -21.60
CA VAL A 440 -11.53 -22.03 -22.65
C VAL A 440 -12.29 -23.10 -23.41
N ARG A 441 -13.58 -22.87 -23.66
CA ARG A 441 -14.45 -23.81 -24.38
C ARG A 441 -13.86 -24.18 -25.74
N VAL A 442 -14.10 -25.42 -26.16
CA VAL A 442 -13.61 -25.94 -27.43
C VAL A 442 -14.21 -25.12 -28.59
N LYS A 443 -13.38 -24.73 -29.57
CA LYS A 443 -13.74 -23.88 -30.74
C LYS A 443 -14.19 -22.44 -30.41
N GLU A 444 -14.02 -21.98 -29.18
CA GLU A 444 -14.32 -20.60 -28.80
C GLU A 444 -13.29 -19.62 -29.37
N GLN A 445 -13.77 -18.52 -29.97
CA GLN A 445 -12.94 -17.47 -30.58
C GLN A 445 -12.45 -16.47 -29.52
N PRO A 446 -11.24 -15.91 -29.64
CA PRO A 446 -10.73 -14.93 -28.68
C PRO A 446 -11.54 -13.64 -28.69
N TYR A 447 -11.93 -13.15 -27.51
CA TYR A 447 -12.64 -11.89 -27.38
C TYR A 447 -11.76 -10.68 -27.73
N LYS A 448 -10.46 -10.78 -27.45
CA LYS A 448 -9.49 -9.73 -27.75
C LYS A 448 -8.14 -10.35 -28.05
N ILE A 449 -7.49 -9.87 -29.11
CA ILE A 449 -6.12 -10.26 -29.44
C ILE A 449 -5.22 -9.07 -29.14
N VAL A 450 -4.16 -9.29 -28.36
CA VAL A 450 -3.19 -8.25 -28.00
C VAL A 450 -1.78 -8.72 -28.34
N LYS A 451 -0.84 -7.78 -28.48
CA LYS A 451 0.57 -8.15 -28.69
C LYS A 451 1.14 -8.82 -27.45
N ALA A 452 1.78 -9.98 -27.57
CA ALA A 452 2.52 -10.60 -26.46
C ALA A 452 3.73 -9.74 -26.06
N ARG A 453 4.29 -9.99 -24.87
CA ARG A 453 5.62 -9.43 -24.55
C ARG A 453 6.67 -10.14 -25.41
N PRO A 454 7.63 -9.41 -26.00
CA PRO A 454 8.71 -10.03 -26.75
C PRO A 454 9.48 -11.03 -25.87
N LYS A 455 9.67 -12.25 -26.38
CA LYS A 455 10.48 -13.27 -25.70
C LYS A 455 11.92 -13.16 -26.21
N TYR A 456 12.87 -13.14 -25.30
CA TYR A 456 14.28 -13.24 -25.65
C TYR A 456 14.62 -14.72 -25.83
N ASP A 457 15.01 -15.10 -27.03
CA ASP A 457 15.46 -16.44 -27.28
C ASP A 457 16.94 -16.55 -26.88
N LYS A 458 17.20 -17.40 -25.87
CA LYS A 458 18.54 -17.61 -25.32
C LYS A 458 19.45 -18.34 -26.32
N LEU A 459 18.89 -19.14 -27.22
CA LEU A 459 19.63 -19.94 -28.20
C LEU A 459 20.08 -19.09 -29.40
N SER A 460 19.15 -18.34 -30.01
CA SER A 460 19.48 -17.47 -31.15
C SER A 460 20.08 -16.12 -30.74
N GLY A 461 19.99 -15.73 -29.46
CA GLY A 461 20.40 -14.41 -28.98
C GLY A 461 19.56 -13.25 -29.54
N GLN A 462 18.45 -13.56 -30.22
CA GLN A 462 17.54 -12.60 -30.84
C GLN A 462 16.26 -12.44 -30.03
N ILE A 463 15.65 -11.25 -30.12
CA ILE A 463 14.31 -11.03 -29.59
C ILE A 463 13.33 -11.57 -30.64
N LEU A 464 12.58 -12.60 -30.27
CA LEU A 464 11.54 -13.16 -31.14
C LEU A 464 10.50 -12.08 -31.46
N LYS A 465 10.02 -12.08 -32.71
CA LYS A 465 8.99 -11.15 -33.19
C LYS A 465 7.72 -11.24 -32.33
N GLU A 466 7.04 -10.11 -32.18
CA GLU A 466 5.80 -9.99 -31.39
C GLU A 466 4.75 -11.01 -31.86
N GLN A 467 4.40 -11.98 -31.01
CA GLN A 467 3.35 -12.94 -31.30
C GLN A 467 1.98 -12.39 -30.86
N PRO A 468 0.89 -12.67 -31.59
CA PRO A 468 -0.45 -12.38 -31.12
C PRO A 468 -0.77 -13.23 -29.88
N LEU A 469 -1.31 -12.58 -28.85
CA LEU A 469 -1.78 -13.22 -27.62
C LEU A 469 -3.31 -13.14 -27.58
N GLU A 470 -3.93 -14.30 -27.66
CA GLU A 470 -5.37 -14.48 -27.52
C GLU A 470 -5.81 -14.28 -26.07
N LEU A 471 -6.86 -13.50 -25.86
CA LEU A 471 -7.47 -13.27 -24.57
C LEU A 471 -8.95 -13.63 -24.58
N PHE A 472 -9.36 -14.27 -23.49
CA PHE A 472 -10.72 -14.77 -23.29
C PHE A 472 -11.31 -14.20 -22.02
N GLY A 473 -12.62 -13.94 -22.04
CA GLY A 473 -13.38 -13.55 -20.86
C GLY A 473 -13.81 -14.75 -20.03
N HIS A 474 -14.28 -14.50 -18.81
CA HIS A 474 -14.78 -15.57 -17.94
C HIS A 474 -15.95 -16.35 -18.56
N TRP A 475 -16.86 -15.67 -19.28
CA TRP A 475 -18.02 -16.26 -19.96
C TRP A 475 -17.66 -17.25 -21.08
N GLN A 476 -16.43 -17.21 -21.57
CA GLN A 476 -15.89 -18.09 -22.61
C GLN A 476 -15.22 -19.35 -22.04
N THR A 477 -15.25 -19.50 -20.72
CA THR A 477 -14.52 -20.55 -20.01
C THR A 477 -15.45 -21.44 -19.21
N GLU A 478 -15.05 -22.69 -19.04
CA GLU A 478 -15.68 -23.68 -18.19
C GLU A 478 -14.71 -24.12 -17.08
N PRO A 479 -15.22 -24.65 -15.95
CA PRO A 479 -14.35 -25.23 -14.92
C PRO A 479 -13.41 -26.27 -15.52
N TYR A 480 -12.16 -26.29 -15.07
CA TYR A 480 -11.18 -27.29 -15.48
C TYR A 480 -11.67 -28.69 -15.08
N MET A 481 -11.61 -29.63 -16.02
CA MET A 481 -11.92 -31.03 -15.78
C MET A 481 -10.59 -31.77 -15.62
N PRO A 482 -10.25 -32.24 -14.40
CA PRO A 482 -9.01 -32.95 -14.19
C PRO A 482 -9.03 -34.31 -14.92
N PRO A 483 -7.87 -34.76 -15.44
CA PRO A 483 -7.76 -36.06 -16.06
C PRO A 483 -7.97 -37.17 -15.01
N ILE A 484 -8.39 -38.34 -15.47
CA ILE A 484 -8.62 -39.51 -14.61
C ILE A 484 -7.37 -40.38 -14.63
N ALA A 485 -6.87 -40.80 -13.47
CA ALA A 485 -5.79 -41.77 -13.38
C ALA A 485 -6.28 -43.16 -13.80
N PHE A 486 -5.43 -43.90 -14.51
CA PHE A 486 -5.77 -45.22 -15.04
C PHE A 486 -4.60 -46.19 -14.90
N ASN A 487 -4.89 -47.43 -14.48
CA ASN A 487 -3.90 -48.49 -14.24
C ASN A 487 -2.76 -48.09 -13.30
N GLY A 488 -3.08 -47.43 -12.19
CA GLY A 488 -2.07 -47.01 -11.22
C GLY A 488 -1.08 -45.97 -11.71
N LYS A 489 -1.33 -45.33 -12.87
CA LYS A 489 -0.48 -44.28 -13.45
C LYS A 489 -1.13 -42.92 -13.36
N VAL A 490 -0.33 -41.93 -12.97
CA VAL A 490 -0.76 -40.53 -12.87
C VAL A 490 -0.70 -39.86 -14.25
N PRO A 491 -1.77 -39.19 -14.71
CA PRO A 491 -1.75 -38.41 -15.96
C PRO A 491 -0.77 -37.25 -15.90
N ARG A 492 0.05 -37.03 -16.96
CA ARG A 492 1.14 -36.04 -16.97
C ARG A 492 0.98 -35.04 -18.11
N ASN A 493 1.57 -33.86 -17.93
CA ASN A 493 1.75 -32.89 -19.01
C ASN A 493 2.94 -33.27 -19.91
N GLU A 494 3.20 -32.47 -20.94
CA GLU A 494 4.31 -32.66 -21.90
C GLU A 494 5.70 -32.72 -21.25
N TRP A 495 5.84 -32.13 -20.04
CA TRP A 495 7.08 -32.13 -19.26
C TRP A 495 7.18 -33.28 -18.25
N GLY A 496 6.19 -34.18 -18.22
CA GLY A 496 6.17 -35.33 -17.33
C GLY A 496 5.75 -35.02 -15.89
N ASN A 497 5.16 -33.84 -15.63
CA ASN A 497 4.72 -33.41 -14.29
C ASN A 497 3.19 -33.20 -14.24
N VAL A 498 2.64 -32.96 -13.04
CA VAL A 498 1.24 -32.55 -12.86
C VAL A 498 1.18 -31.06 -12.53
N GLU A 499 0.37 -30.29 -13.27
CA GLU A 499 0.10 -28.88 -12.96
C GLU A 499 -1.04 -28.76 -11.93
N LEU A 500 -0.69 -28.44 -10.68
CA LEU A 500 -1.61 -28.41 -9.54
C LEU A 500 -1.66 -27.00 -8.93
N PHE A 501 -2.15 -26.02 -9.70
CA PHE A 501 -2.26 -24.63 -9.22
C PHE A 501 -3.37 -24.42 -8.17
N LYS A 502 -4.42 -25.24 -8.24
CA LYS A 502 -5.53 -25.27 -7.28
C LYS A 502 -5.82 -26.72 -6.92
N SER A 503 -6.35 -26.95 -5.72
CA SER A 503 -6.70 -28.29 -5.23
C SER A 503 -7.66 -29.06 -6.16
N CYS A 504 -8.57 -28.35 -6.83
CA CYS A 504 -9.51 -28.95 -7.79
C CYS A 504 -8.88 -29.41 -9.11
N MET A 505 -7.59 -29.17 -9.35
CA MET A 505 -6.88 -29.66 -10.53
C MET A 505 -6.25 -31.04 -10.32
N LEU A 506 -6.40 -31.62 -9.12
CA LEU A 506 -5.90 -32.95 -8.80
C LEU A 506 -6.57 -33.98 -9.72
N PRO A 507 -5.79 -34.83 -10.42
CA PRO A 507 -6.34 -35.92 -11.22
C PRO A 507 -7.26 -36.81 -10.39
N VAL A 508 -8.39 -37.21 -10.98
CA VAL A 508 -9.36 -38.07 -10.29
C VAL A 508 -8.72 -39.44 -10.02
N GLY A 509 -8.88 -39.95 -8.79
CA GLY A 509 -8.24 -41.19 -8.33
C GLY A 509 -6.79 -41.02 -7.86
N THR A 510 -6.35 -39.79 -7.63
CA THR A 510 -5.00 -39.49 -7.10
C THR A 510 -5.06 -38.62 -5.85
N VAL A 511 -3.97 -38.62 -5.11
CA VAL A 511 -3.78 -37.85 -3.87
C VAL A 511 -2.49 -37.02 -3.94
N HIS A 512 -2.52 -35.84 -3.30
CA HIS A 512 -1.37 -34.95 -3.22
C HIS A 512 -0.68 -35.07 -1.86
N LEU A 513 0.56 -35.54 -1.86
CA LEU A 513 1.34 -35.85 -0.66
C LEU A 513 2.55 -34.91 -0.53
N ARG A 514 2.65 -34.22 0.60
CA ARG A 514 3.77 -33.32 0.92
C ARG A 514 4.82 -34.02 1.80
N ALA A 515 5.52 -34.98 1.22
CA ALA A 515 6.57 -35.74 1.90
C ALA A 515 7.95 -35.59 1.20
N PRO A 516 8.98 -35.05 1.89
CA PRO A 516 10.32 -34.93 1.34
C PRO A 516 10.93 -36.28 0.95
N GLY A 517 11.55 -36.37 -0.23
CA GLY A 517 12.21 -37.59 -0.70
C GLY A 517 11.28 -38.76 -1.04
N LEU A 518 9.95 -38.55 -1.05
CA LEU A 518 8.96 -39.59 -1.33
C LEU A 518 9.19 -40.30 -2.66
N ALA A 519 9.61 -39.59 -3.71
CA ALA A 519 9.90 -40.19 -5.01
C ALA A 519 10.97 -41.28 -4.96
N ARG A 520 11.97 -41.16 -4.07
CA ARG A 520 12.99 -42.19 -3.90
C ARG A 520 12.42 -43.46 -3.27
N VAL A 521 11.48 -43.30 -2.34
CA VAL A 521 10.77 -44.43 -1.71
C VAL A 521 9.82 -45.08 -2.71
N ALA A 522 9.06 -44.28 -3.46
CA ALA A 522 8.18 -44.76 -4.51
C ALA A 522 8.93 -45.56 -5.59
N ALA A 523 10.12 -45.09 -5.99
CA ALA A 523 10.97 -45.81 -6.94
C ALA A 523 11.42 -47.18 -6.43
N LYS A 524 11.69 -47.35 -5.12
CA LYS A 524 12.02 -48.66 -4.52
C LYS A 524 10.83 -49.62 -4.55
N LEU A 525 9.62 -49.10 -4.42
CA LEU A 525 8.36 -49.86 -4.43
C LEU A 525 7.75 -50.01 -5.82
N ASN A 526 8.38 -49.47 -6.86
CA ASN A 526 7.86 -49.43 -8.23
C ASN A 526 6.45 -48.80 -8.35
N ILE A 527 6.17 -47.79 -7.52
CA ILE A 527 4.92 -47.03 -7.51
C ILE A 527 5.10 -45.74 -8.32
N ASP A 528 4.10 -45.41 -9.15
CA ASP A 528 4.15 -44.18 -9.95
C ASP A 528 3.96 -42.93 -9.08
N CYS A 529 4.95 -42.04 -9.08
CA CYS A 529 4.99 -40.86 -8.24
C CYS A 529 5.50 -39.66 -9.04
N VAL A 530 4.65 -38.66 -9.22
CA VAL A 530 4.89 -37.54 -10.14
C VAL A 530 4.95 -36.23 -9.35
N PRO A 531 5.92 -35.34 -9.59
CA PRO A 531 6.00 -34.08 -8.86
C PRO A 531 4.88 -33.11 -9.27
N ALA A 532 4.32 -32.39 -8.29
CA ALA A 532 3.29 -31.40 -8.51
C ALA A 532 3.88 -30.00 -8.70
N VAL A 533 3.65 -29.39 -9.86
CA VAL A 533 3.98 -27.99 -10.14
C VAL A 533 2.85 -27.12 -9.61
N VAL A 534 3.09 -26.40 -8.51
CA VAL A 534 2.09 -25.53 -7.87
C VAL A 534 2.20 -24.06 -8.30
N GLY A 535 3.29 -23.70 -8.98
CA GLY A 535 3.50 -22.33 -9.42
C GLY A 535 4.77 -22.15 -10.21
N PHE A 536 5.11 -20.89 -10.48
CA PHE A 536 6.33 -20.50 -11.17
C PHE A 536 6.94 -19.29 -10.47
N GLU A 537 8.24 -19.34 -10.22
CA GLU A 537 8.98 -18.27 -9.57
C GLU A 537 9.97 -17.62 -10.53
N GLY A 538 9.92 -16.29 -10.61
CA GLY A 538 10.82 -15.48 -11.44
C GLY A 538 11.98 -14.95 -10.62
N HIS A 539 13.16 -15.55 -10.78
CA HIS A 539 14.42 -14.99 -10.27
C HIS A 539 15.16 -14.26 -11.39
N CYS A 540 16.19 -13.48 -11.05
CA CYS A 540 16.95 -12.64 -12.00
C CYS A 540 17.48 -13.37 -13.26
N ARG A 541 17.49 -14.71 -13.28
CA ARG A 541 17.97 -15.55 -14.40
C ARG A 541 16.88 -16.27 -15.21
N GLY A 542 15.60 -16.19 -14.80
CA GLY A 542 14.50 -16.84 -15.50
C GLY A 542 13.28 -17.14 -14.64
N VAL A 543 12.26 -17.73 -15.27
CA VAL A 543 11.07 -18.26 -14.61
C VAL A 543 11.24 -19.77 -14.49
N HIS A 544 11.15 -20.30 -13.27
CA HIS A 544 11.32 -21.72 -12.98
C HIS A 544 10.05 -22.29 -12.32
N PRO A 545 9.67 -23.55 -12.61
CA PRO A 545 8.54 -24.18 -11.94
C PRO A 545 8.86 -24.40 -10.45
N VAL A 546 7.87 -24.15 -9.60
CA VAL A 546 7.91 -24.42 -8.17
C VAL A 546 7.18 -25.73 -7.94
N PHE A 547 7.91 -26.71 -7.41
CA PHE A 547 7.37 -28.01 -7.04
C PHE A 547 7.01 -28.01 -5.56
N ASP A 548 5.82 -28.52 -5.23
CA ASP A 548 5.38 -28.75 -3.86
C ASP A 548 4.66 -30.09 -3.79
N GLY A 549 5.31 -31.07 -3.14
CA GLY A 549 4.76 -32.42 -2.98
C GLY A 549 4.70 -33.25 -4.26
N TRP A 550 4.02 -34.38 -4.13
CA TRP A 550 3.94 -35.47 -5.11
C TRP A 550 2.49 -35.89 -5.33
N VAL A 551 2.15 -36.29 -6.55
CA VAL A 551 0.86 -36.87 -6.91
C VAL A 551 1.05 -38.37 -7.11
N VAL A 552 0.20 -39.16 -6.46
CA VAL A 552 0.23 -40.63 -6.46
C VAL A 552 -1.20 -41.14 -6.58
N CYS A 553 -1.43 -42.30 -7.17
CA CYS A 553 -2.76 -42.92 -7.18
C CYS A 553 -3.20 -43.26 -5.75
N GLU A 554 -4.49 -43.06 -5.45
CA GLU A 554 -5.07 -43.23 -4.11
C GLU A 554 -4.83 -44.64 -3.56
N GLU A 555 -4.88 -45.66 -4.42
CA GLU A 555 -4.65 -47.07 -4.08
C GLU A 555 -3.26 -47.36 -3.47
N PHE A 556 -2.26 -46.52 -3.73
CA PHE A 556 -0.89 -46.72 -3.23
C PHE A 556 -0.52 -45.80 -2.07
N GLN A 557 -1.44 -44.93 -1.63
CA GLN A 557 -1.17 -43.92 -0.61
C GLN A 557 -0.62 -44.53 0.68
N ASP A 558 -1.36 -45.49 1.25
CA ASP A 558 -1.06 -46.04 2.57
C ASP A 558 0.26 -46.83 2.56
N THR A 559 0.46 -47.66 1.55
CA THR A 559 1.70 -48.43 1.36
C THR A 559 2.91 -47.51 1.23
N LEU A 560 2.78 -46.44 0.44
CA LEU A 560 3.88 -45.51 0.19
C LEU A 560 4.20 -44.65 1.42
N MET A 561 3.18 -44.20 2.17
CA MET A 561 3.36 -43.44 3.40
C MET A 561 4.02 -44.27 4.50
N ALA A 562 3.59 -45.52 4.70
CA ALA A 562 4.21 -46.42 5.67
C ALA A 562 5.70 -46.67 5.35
N ALA A 563 6.02 -46.95 4.09
CA ALA A 563 7.42 -47.12 3.66
C ALA A 563 8.25 -45.84 3.77
N TRP A 564 7.61 -44.68 3.62
CA TRP A 564 8.28 -43.40 3.81
C TRP A 564 8.60 -43.14 5.29
N GLU A 565 7.67 -43.42 6.19
CA GLU A 565 7.88 -43.32 7.64
C GLU A 565 9.04 -44.24 8.09
N GLU A 566 9.09 -45.46 7.58
CA GLU A 566 10.20 -46.38 7.83
C GLU A 566 11.54 -45.83 7.32
N GLU A 567 11.58 -45.27 6.11
CA GLU A 567 12.81 -44.65 5.56
C GLU A 567 13.23 -43.43 6.38
N GLN A 568 12.30 -42.60 6.86
CA GLN A 568 12.62 -41.47 7.74
C GLN A 568 13.20 -41.92 9.07
N ALA A 569 12.63 -42.96 9.69
CA ALA A 569 13.17 -43.56 10.91
C ALA A 569 14.60 -44.09 10.68
N ASN A 570 14.83 -44.77 9.56
CA ASN A 570 16.16 -45.26 9.16
C ASN A 570 17.18 -44.14 8.92
N ILE A 571 16.75 -43.02 8.31
CA ILE A 571 17.60 -41.83 8.13
C ILE A 571 17.97 -41.24 9.49
N SER A 572 16.98 -41.02 10.36
CA SER A 572 17.18 -40.49 11.71
C SER A 572 18.15 -41.36 12.52
N ASN A 573 17.99 -42.68 12.48
CA ASN A 573 18.88 -43.61 13.16
C ASN A 573 20.33 -43.52 12.62
N ARG A 574 20.52 -43.46 11.30
CA ARG A 574 21.87 -43.27 10.72
C ARG A 574 22.48 -41.92 11.07
N GLU A 575 21.68 -40.86 11.14
CA GLU A 575 22.15 -39.53 11.52
C GLU A 575 22.60 -39.50 12.98
N GLU A 576 21.83 -40.12 13.88
CA GLU A 576 22.21 -40.24 15.28
C GLU A 576 23.45 -41.12 15.44
N GLU A 577 23.56 -42.25 14.72
CA GLU A 577 24.80 -43.03 14.71
C GLU A 577 26.01 -42.23 14.23
N LYS A 578 25.87 -41.45 13.14
CA LYS A 578 26.94 -40.57 12.64
C LYS A 578 27.29 -39.48 13.65
N ARG A 579 26.28 -38.91 14.34
CA ARG A 579 26.47 -37.91 15.39
C ARG A 579 27.21 -38.51 16.58
N LEU A 580 26.78 -39.66 17.08
CA LEU A 580 27.43 -40.39 18.17
C LEU A 580 28.87 -40.74 17.80
N LYS A 581 29.12 -41.27 16.59
CA LYS A 581 30.49 -41.53 16.09
C LYS A 581 31.36 -40.27 16.11
N ARG A 582 30.83 -39.12 15.70
CA ARG A 582 31.54 -37.83 15.79
C ARG A 582 31.80 -37.40 17.24
N VAL A 583 30.81 -37.52 18.12
CA VAL A 583 30.94 -37.21 19.55
C VAL A 583 32.03 -38.07 20.20
N TYR A 584 31.97 -39.39 20.03
CA TYR A 584 33.00 -40.31 20.55
C TYR A 584 34.37 -40.06 19.93
N GLY A 585 34.44 -39.76 18.63
CA GLY A 585 35.67 -39.36 17.96
C GLY A 585 36.30 -38.11 18.57
N ASN A 586 35.48 -37.09 18.86
CA ASN A 586 35.92 -35.85 19.50
C ASN A 586 36.36 -36.07 20.96
N TRP A 587 35.61 -36.87 21.73
CA TRP A 587 36.01 -37.25 23.09
C TRP A 587 37.33 -38.02 23.11
N LYS A 588 37.53 -38.95 22.18
CA LYS A 588 38.79 -39.69 22.04
C LYS A 588 39.97 -38.76 21.72
N LYS A 589 39.77 -37.76 20.84
CA LYS A 589 40.79 -36.73 20.55
C LYS A 589 41.11 -35.90 21.79
N LEU A 590 40.09 -35.44 22.51
CA LEU A 590 40.25 -34.64 23.74
C LEU A 590 41.03 -35.40 24.82
N ILE A 591 40.61 -36.63 25.14
CA ILE A 591 41.25 -37.47 26.16
C ILE A 591 42.72 -37.74 25.77
N LYS A 592 42.99 -38.08 24.50
CA LYS A 592 44.36 -38.25 24.02
C LYS A 592 45.19 -36.98 24.19
N ALA A 593 44.65 -35.81 23.87
CA ALA A 593 45.36 -34.54 24.04
C ALA A 593 45.68 -34.25 25.51
N VAL A 594 44.75 -34.51 26.43
CA VAL A 594 44.98 -34.37 27.89
C VAL A 594 46.05 -35.34 28.38
N LEU A 595 45.99 -36.62 27.99
CA LEU A 595 46.99 -37.62 28.37
C LEU A 595 48.38 -37.30 27.81
N ILE A 596 48.46 -36.79 26.57
CA ILE A 596 49.72 -36.33 25.97
C ILE A 596 50.26 -35.12 26.74
N LYS A 597 49.41 -34.15 27.07
CA LYS A 597 49.80 -32.98 27.87
C LYS A 597 50.34 -33.39 29.23
N GLU A 598 49.67 -34.32 29.90
CA GLU A 598 50.11 -34.83 31.20
C GLU A 598 51.43 -35.60 31.09
N ARG A 599 51.59 -36.46 30.08
CA ARG A 599 52.85 -37.16 29.82
C ARG A 599 53.99 -36.18 29.55
N ILE A 600 53.76 -35.12 28.76
CA ILE A 600 54.76 -34.08 28.50
C ILE A 600 55.10 -33.35 29.81
N ARG A 601 54.10 -33.00 30.62
CA ARG A 601 54.29 -32.38 31.93
C ARG A 601 55.16 -33.25 32.85
N THR A 602 54.85 -34.54 33.00
CA THR A 602 55.65 -35.45 33.84
C THR A 602 57.06 -35.67 33.31
N LYS A 603 57.27 -35.66 31.98
CA LYS A 603 58.57 -35.94 31.37
C LYS A 603 59.52 -34.72 31.32
N TYR A 604 58.98 -33.51 31.27
CA TYR A 604 59.78 -32.30 31.04
C TYR A 604 59.60 -31.21 32.10
N MET A 605 58.67 -31.38 33.06
CA MET A 605 58.43 -30.42 34.15
C MET A 605 58.63 -31.01 35.55
N ASN A 606 59.24 -32.21 35.66
CA ASN A 606 59.60 -32.83 36.94
C ASN A 606 61.12 -32.96 37.15
N ASP A 607 61.96 -32.34 36.31
CA ASP A 607 63.41 -32.24 36.54
C ASP A 607 63.79 -30.78 36.88
N ASP A 608 63.22 -30.27 37.97
CA ASP A 608 63.79 -29.17 38.75
C ASP A 608 63.89 -29.65 40.20
N ASP A 609 64.94 -30.44 40.47
CA ASP A 609 65.67 -30.52 41.74
C ASP A 609 67.14 -30.86 41.44
#